data_AF-A0A3G4VVC7-F1
#
_entry.id   AF-A0A3G4VVC7-F1
#
_cell.length_a   1.000
_cell.length_b   1.000
_cell.length_c   1.000
_cell.angle_alpha   90.00
_cell.angle_beta   90.00
_cell.angle_gamma   90.00
#
_symmetry.space_group_name_H-M   'P 1'
#
loop_
_entity.id
_entity.type
_entity.pdbx_description
1 polymer ?
#
loop_
_entity_poly.entity_id
_entity_poly.type
_entity_poly.pdbx_seq_one_letter_code
_entity_poly.pdbx_strand_id
1 'polypeptide(L)'
;MPIAELQVCSVEEADVTGGVCIVRVIGGTARAGQVYVAGGLRLGLTRIETCGRTAEFVDPPHAARAHLTGPMVALLTRGQVLTAVPPAGHALEDLEAWLATDPPLREEPLPPALRSLAAGRMQDDALPDGTRLRWGRVALAATRRGATATGADPLVRGAELAAVRGYLIDRFGPGPDAGGDPAALCRELLALIDLTPAEAAAAARTWRDLPRDRIRHLRRIKNLLPWMALVRPHLADGDPLARAVDAWTAVRPRLP
;
A
#
# COMPACT_ATOMS: atom_id res chain seq x y z
N MET A 1 0.60 9.11 -15.72
CA MET A 1 -0.69 9.84 -15.74
C MET A 1 -0.41 11.29 -15.39
N PRO A 2 -1.08 12.27 -16.02
CA PRO A 2 -0.91 13.68 -15.67
C PRO A 2 -1.36 13.93 -14.22
N ILE A 3 -0.64 14.82 -13.53
CA ILE A 3 -0.96 15.26 -12.17
C ILE A 3 -2.30 16.00 -12.22
N ALA A 4 -3.18 15.74 -11.25
CA ALA A 4 -4.47 16.41 -11.19
C ALA A 4 -4.30 17.87 -10.79
N GLU A 5 -4.97 18.78 -11.48
CA GLU A 5 -4.92 20.22 -11.27
C GLU A 5 -6.35 20.77 -11.23
N LEU A 6 -6.67 21.49 -10.16
CA LEU A 6 -7.96 22.11 -9.93
C LEU A 6 -7.79 23.63 -9.93
N GLN A 7 -8.46 24.32 -10.84
CA GLN A 7 -8.58 25.77 -10.76
C GLN A 7 -9.79 26.15 -9.91
N VAL A 8 -9.60 26.98 -8.88
CA VAL A 8 -10.69 27.51 -8.05
C VAL A 8 -11.51 28.52 -8.85
N CYS A 9 -12.80 28.24 -9.05
CA CYS A 9 -13.74 29.17 -9.68
C CYS A 9 -14.43 30.07 -8.64
N SER A 10 -14.85 29.49 -7.52
CA SER A 10 -15.43 30.20 -6.36
C SER A 10 -15.23 29.38 -5.08
N VAL A 11 -15.22 30.08 -3.94
CA VAL A 11 -15.29 29.49 -2.60
C VAL A 11 -16.71 29.77 -2.10
N GLU A 12 -17.48 28.72 -1.85
CA GLU A 12 -18.88 28.82 -1.42
C GLU A 12 -19.00 28.85 0.10
N GLU A 13 -18.24 27.98 0.77
CA GLU A 13 -18.22 27.82 2.22
C GLU A 13 -16.78 27.63 2.68
N ALA A 14 -16.38 28.22 3.80
CA ALA A 14 -15.07 27.97 4.40
C ALA A 14 -15.08 28.26 5.91
N ASP A 15 -14.47 27.36 6.68
CA ASP A 15 -14.25 27.50 8.11
C ASP A 15 -12.86 26.95 8.53
N VAL A 16 -12.63 26.79 9.83
CA VAL A 16 -11.36 26.30 10.38
C VAL A 16 -11.09 24.81 10.11
N THR A 17 -12.10 24.06 9.67
CA THR A 17 -12.01 22.62 9.40
C THR A 17 -11.91 22.31 7.90
N GLY A 18 -12.41 23.18 7.04
CA GLY A 18 -12.44 22.98 5.60
C GLY A 18 -13.39 23.92 4.89
N GLY A 19 -13.94 23.47 3.77
CA GLY A 19 -14.94 24.23 3.03
C GLY A 19 -15.29 23.62 1.69
N VAL A 20 -16.14 24.33 0.95
CA VAL A 20 -16.65 23.91 -0.35
C VAL A 20 -16.27 24.93 -1.41
N CYS A 21 -15.63 24.46 -2.47
CA CYS A 21 -15.23 25.27 -3.61
C CYS A 21 -15.89 24.75 -4.89
N ILE A 22 -16.25 25.65 -5.80
CA ILE A 22 -16.46 25.29 -7.19
C ILE A 22 -15.11 25.32 -7.87
N VAL A 23 -14.72 24.21 -8.49
CA VAL A 23 -13.43 24.06 -9.17
C VAL A 23 -13.63 23.61 -10.61
N ARG A 24 -12.64 23.89 -11.46
CA ARG A 24 -12.51 23.30 -12.79
C ARG A 24 -11.30 22.38 -12.80
N VAL A 25 -11.48 21.13 -13.22
CA VAL A 25 -10.36 20.22 -13.45
C VAL A 25 -9.68 20.65 -14.75
N ILE A 26 -8.41 21.04 -14.70
CA ILE A 26 -7.66 21.56 -15.84
C ILE A 26 -6.54 20.63 -16.31
N GLY A 27 -6.12 19.70 -15.45
CA GLY A 27 -5.13 18.67 -15.73
C GLY A 27 -5.38 17.45 -14.87
N GLY A 28 -5.04 16.25 -15.35
CA GLY A 28 -5.19 14.98 -14.61
C GLY A 28 -6.62 14.66 -14.14
N THR A 29 -6.80 13.47 -13.56
CA THR A 29 -8.10 13.05 -13.04
C THR A 29 -8.22 13.42 -11.55
N ALA A 30 -9.17 14.28 -11.22
CA ALA A 30 -9.49 14.61 -9.84
C ALA A 30 -10.33 13.49 -9.20
N ARG A 31 -9.99 13.09 -7.97
CA ARG A 31 -10.65 12.01 -7.22
C ARG A 31 -10.79 12.44 -5.76
N ALA A 32 -11.94 12.11 -5.17
CA ALA A 32 -12.07 12.13 -3.73
C ALA A 32 -10.90 11.35 -3.11
N GLY A 33 -10.32 11.92 -2.08
CA GLY A 33 -9.08 11.56 -1.45
C GLY A 33 -7.86 12.40 -1.70
N GLN A 34 -7.79 13.00 -2.87
CA GLN A 34 -6.52 13.56 -3.29
C GLN A 34 -6.09 14.74 -2.42
N VAL A 35 -4.81 14.83 -2.10
CA VAL A 35 -4.25 16.01 -1.44
C VAL A 35 -3.76 16.97 -2.51
N TYR A 36 -4.13 18.22 -2.37
CA TYR A 36 -3.71 19.30 -3.24
C TYR A 36 -2.85 20.29 -2.46
N VAL A 37 -1.96 20.98 -3.18
CA VAL A 37 -1.19 22.11 -2.64
C VAL A 37 -1.54 23.39 -3.37
N ALA A 38 -1.66 24.46 -2.59
CA ALA A 38 -1.84 25.82 -3.08
C ALA A 38 -0.98 26.76 -2.23
N GLY A 39 -0.03 27.46 -2.84
CA GLY A 39 0.88 28.37 -2.11
C GLY A 39 1.72 27.69 -1.02
N GLY A 40 2.08 26.41 -1.21
CA GLY A 40 2.85 25.62 -0.25
C GLY A 40 2.03 24.96 0.87
N LEU A 41 0.70 25.16 0.88
CA LEU A 41 -0.19 24.67 1.92
C LEU A 41 -1.10 23.56 1.39
N ARG A 42 -1.33 22.53 2.20
CA ARG A 42 -2.01 21.28 1.82
C ARG A 42 -3.52 21.33 2.12
N LEU A 43 -4.31 20.73 1.23
CA LEU A 43 -5.77 20.65 1.27
C LEU A 43 -6.19 19.23 0.86
N GLY A 44 -7.05 18.56 1.62
CA GLY A 44 -7.56 17.24 1.24
C GLY A 44 -8.89 17.34 0.50
N LEU A 45 -9.03 16.74 -0.68
CA LEU A 45 -10.30 16.66 -1.40
C LEU A 45 -11.12 15.50 -0.85
N THR A 46 -12.06 15.72 0.07
CA THR A 46 -12.84 14.61 0.67
C THR A 46 -13.98 14.15 -0.21
N ARG A 47 -14.58 15.05 -0.97
CA ARG A 47 -15.73 14.75 -1.82
C ARG A 47 -15.72 15.62 -3.06
N ILE A 48 -16.13 15.05 -4.19
CA ILE A 48 -16.33 15.78 -5.43
C ILE A 48 -17.72 15.49 -5.98
N GLU A 49 -18.41 16.51 -6.45
CA GLU A 49 -19.77 16.41 -6.99
C GLU A 49 -19.86 17.03 -8.38
N THR A 50 -20.56 16.34 -9.27
CA THR A 50 -20.89 16.82 -10.62
C THR A 50 -22.40 16.81 -10.77
N CYS A 51 -22.99 17.92 -11.22
CA CYS A 51 -24.44 18.05 -11.41
C CYS A 51 -25.26 17.63 -10.17
N GLY A 52 -24.78 17.98 -8.96
CA GLY A 52 -25.45 17.69 -7.69
C GLY A 52 -25.38 16.24 -7.21
N ARG A 53 -24.55 15.39 -7.84
CA ARG A 53 -24.32 14.00 -7.43
C ARG A 53 -22.85 13.79 -7.09
N THR A 54 -22.59 13.03 -6.03
CA THR A 54 -21.23 12.58 -5.69
C THR A 54 -20.64 11.79 -6.85
N ALA A 55 -19.46 12.21 -7.31
CA ALA A 55 -18.71 11.53 -8.35
C ALA A 55 -17.47 10.85 -7.74
N GLU A 56 -17.10 9.69 -8.28
CA GLU A 56 -15.86 9.02 -7.86
C GLU A 56 -14.61 9.68 -8.44
N PHE A 57 -14.76 10.34 -9.59
CA PHE A 57 -13.71 11.08 -10.26
C PHE A 57 -14.28 12.13 -11.21
N VAL A 58 -13.46 13.11 -11.57
CA VAL A 58 -13.77 14.13 -12.58
C VAL A 58 -12.54 14.35 -13.44
N ASP A 59 -12.69 14.19 -14.75
CA ASP A 59 -11.63 14.43 -15.73
C ASP A 59 -11.71 15.86 -16.28
N PRO A 60 -10.60 16.43 -16.79
CA PRO A 60 -10.62 17.72 -17.46
C PRO A 60 -11.52 17.65 -18.70
N PRO A 61 -12.17 18.75 -19.10
CA PRO A 61 -12.12 20.10 -18.54
C PRO A 61 -13.33 20.43 -17.62
N HIS A 62 -13.86 19.45 -16.89
CA HIS A 62 -15.16 19.58 -16.24
C HIS A 62 -15.11 20.39 -14.93
N ALA A 63 -16.19 21.10 -14.64
CA ALA A 63 -16.40 21.76 -13.37
C ALA A 63 -17.04 20.81 -12.35
N ALA A 64 -16.67 20.97 -11.09
CA ALA A 64 -17.19 20.19 -9.98
C ALA A 64 -17.28 21.01 -8.70
N ARG A 65 -18.15 20.58 -7.79
CA ARG A 65 -18.18 21.07 -6.41
C ARG A 65 -17.25 20.18 -5.59
N ALA A 66 -16.16 20.77 -5.10
CA ALA A 66 -15.11 20.10 -4.34
C ALA A 66 -15.24 20.46 -2.86
N HIS A 67 -15.34 19.44 -2.01
CA HIS A 67 -15.26 19.56 -0.57
C HIS A 67 -13.80 19.36 -0.17
N LEU A 68 -13.21 20.40 0.42
CA LEU A 68 -11.81 20.45 0.78
C LEU A 68 -11.68 20.51 2.31
N THR A 69 -10.69 19.82 2.87
CA THR A 69 -10.33 19.90 4.29
C THR A 69 -9.13 20.81 4.53
N GLY A 70 -9.09 21.37 5.72
CA GLY A 70 -8.06 22.24 6.23
C GLY A 70 -8.51 23.70 6.34
N PRO A 71 -8.05 24.44 7.37
CA PRO A 71 -8.43 25.84 7.61
C PRO A 71 -8.08 26.77 6.44
N MET A 72 -7.22 26.30 5.55
CA MET A 72 -6.69 27.04 4.42
C MET A 72 -7.69 27.24 3.29
N VAL A 73 -8.82 26.52 3.29
CA VAL A 73 -9.88 26.74 2.29
C VAL A 73 -10.38 28.19 2.33
N ALA A 74 -10.40 28.81 3.51
CA ALA A 74 -10.79 30.21 3.71
C ALA A 74 -9.85 31.23 3.05
N LEU A 75 -8.63 30.81 2.68
CA LEU A 75 -7.62 31.68 2.05
C LEU A 75 -7.50 31.43 0.54
N LEU A 76 -8.30 30.52 -0.02
CA LEU A 76 -8.33 30.28 -1.46
C LEU A 76 -8.95 31.45 -2.20
N THR A 77 -8.38 31.76 -3.37
CA THR A 77 -8.87 32.83 -4.23
C THR A 77 -9.26 32.30 -5.60
N ARG A 78 -10.21 32.99 -6.25
CA ARG A 78 -10.62 32.67 -7.62
C ARG A 78 -9.41 32.72 -8.56
N GLY A 79 -9.28 31.71 -9.40
CA GLY A 79 -8.21 31.53 -10.38
C GLY A 79 -7.00 30.77 -9.85
N GLN A 80 -6.89 30.55 -8.53
CA GLN A 80 -5.80 29.79 -7.92
C GLN A 80 -5.84 28.33 -8.39
N VAL A 81 -4.66 27.80 -8.74
CA VAL A 81 -4.51 26.40 -9.14
C VAL A 81 -4.03 25.59 -7.96
N LEU A 82 -4.80 24.56 -7.61
CA LEU A 82 -4.46 23.53 -6.66
C LEU A 82 -3.82 22.39 -7.45
N THR A 83 -2.60 21.98 -7.09
CA THR A 83 -1.89 20.88 -7.76
C THR A 83 -1.91 19.65 -6.87
N ALA A 84 -2.33 18.51 -7.39
CA ALA A 84 -2.36 17.26 -6.64
C ALA A 84 -0.93 16.86 -6.25
N VAL A 85 -0.76 16.50 -4.98
CA VAL A 85 0.47 16.00 -4.43
C VAL A 85 0.51 14.51 -4.76
N PRO A 86 1.42 14.03 -5.62
CA PRO A 86 1.57 12.61 -5.80
C PRO A 86 1.95 11.97 -4.45
N PRO A 87 1.67 10.67 -4.21
CA PRO A 87 2.01 10.00 -2.95
C PRO A 87 3.46 10.25 -2.49
N ALA A 88 4.39 10.35 -3.45
CA ALA A 88 5.81 10.63 -3.22
C ALA A 88 6.13 12.05 -2.68
N GLY A 89 5.18 12.98 -2.79
CA GLY A 89 5.27 14.35 -2.31
C GLY A 89 4.65 14.58 -0.93
N HIS A 90 4.11 13.56 -0.26
CA HIS A 90 3.68 13.66 1.14
C HIS A 90 4.88 13.57 2.08
N ALA A 91 4.86 14.34 3.16
CA ALA A 91 5.80 14.10 4.26
C ALA A 91 5.47 12.77 4.93
N LEU A 92 6.47 12.09 5.47
CA LEU A 92 6.28 10.80 6.14
C LEU A 92 5.34 10.95 7.35
N GLU A 93 5.47 12.05 8.09
CA GLU A 93 4.63 12.42 9.22
C GLU A 93 3.15 12.53 8.81
N ASP A 94 2.88 13.14 7.65
CA ASP A 94 1.52 13.30 7.13
C ASP A 94 0.91 11.94 6.77
N LEU A 95 1.71 11.03 6.19
CA LEU A 95 1.27 9.68 5.86
C LEU A 95 1.00 8.84 7.11
N GLU A 96 1.84 8.98 8.15
CA GLU A 96 1.63 8.32 9.44
C GLU A 96 0.35 8.84 10.13
N ALA A 97 0.14 10.16 10.14
CA ALA A 97 -1.07 10.77 10.69
C ALA A 97 -2.33 10.36 9.92
N TRP A 98 -2.28 10.35 8.59
CA TRP A 98 -3.39 9.90 7.74
C TRP A 98 -3.69 8.40 7.93
N LEU A 99 -2.66 7.55 8.07
CA LEU A 99 -2.89 6.13 8.36
C LEU A 99 -3.56 5.92 9.73
N ALA A 100 -3.32 6.80 10.71
CA ALA A 100 -3.89 6.69 12.04
C ALA A 100 -5.41 6.98 12.11
N THR A 101 -5.99 7.69 11.14
CA THR A 101 -7.40 8.12 11.17
C THR A 101 -8.39 7.14 10.53
N ASP A 102 -7.94 5.94 10.16
CA ASP A 102 -8.66 4.94 9.36
C ASP A 102 -9.53 5.47 8.19
N PRO A 103 -8.99 6.34 7.32
CA PRO A 103 -9.74 6.95 6.24
C PRO A 103 -10.11 5.92 5.17
N PRO A 104 -11.23 6.13 4.44
CA PRO A 104 -11.64 5.28 3.33
C PRO A 104 -10.51 5.09 2.32
N LEU A 105 -10.40 3.90 1.71
CA LEU A 105 -9.31 3.57 0.77
C LEU A 105 -9.28 4.42 -0.51
N ARG A 106 -10.38 5.11 -0.79
CA ARG A 106 -10.49 6.05 -1.90
C ARG A 106 -9.80 7.36 -1.54
N GLU A 107 -9.62 7.65 -0.26
CA GLU A 107 -9.13 8.92 0.22
C GLU A 107 -7.59 9.02 0.21
N GLU A 108 -6.93 9.03 -0.96
CA GLU A 108 -5.47 9.08 -1.27
C GLU A 108 -4.43 8.96 -0.12
N PRO A 109 -3.32 8.20 -0.30
CA PRO A 109 -2.94 7.41 -1.48
C PRO A 109 -3.55 6.02 -1.53
N LEU A 110 -3.93 5.61 -2.76
CA LEU A 110 -4.43 4.25 -3.01
C LEU A 110 -3.43 3.24 -2.45
N PRO A 111 -3.89 2.20 -1.73
CA PRO A 111 -2.99 1.29 -1.02
C PRO A 111 -1.85 0.70 -1.87
N PRO A 112 -2.03 0.32 -3.15
CA PRO A 112 -0.93 -0.18 -3.98
C PRO A 112 0.16 0.86 -4.27
N ALA A 113 -0.23 2.12 -4.51
CA ALA A 113 0.72 3.21 -4.78
C ALA A 113 1.48 3.60 -3.51
N LEU A 114 0.78 3.72 -2.38
CA LEU A 114 1.39 3.95 -1.08
C LEU A 114 2.36 2.82 -0.70
N ARG A 115 1.94 1.56 -0.89
CA ARG A 115 2.78 0.39 -0.64
C ARG A 115 4.06 0.44 -1.47
N SER A 116 3.96 0.76 -2.76
CA SER A 116 5.13 0.80 -3.66
C SER A 116 6.11 1.90 -3.27
N LEU A 117 5.60 3.09 -2.93
CA LEU A 117 6.41 4.19 -2.42
C LEU A 117 7.12 3.81 -1.11
N ALA A 118 6.34 3.33 -0.14
CA ALA A 118 6.85 3.01 1.19
C ALA A 118 7.85 1.85 1.16
N ALA A 119 7.61 0.83 0.32
CA ALA A 119 8.55 -0.26 0.08
C ALA A 119 9.88 0.24 -0.54
N GLY A 120 9.82 1.18 -1.49
CA GLY A 120 11.03 1.80 -2.04
C GLY A 120 11.81 2.58 -0.98
N ARG A 121 11.13 3.40 -0.17
CA ARG A 121 11.77 4.22 0.86
C ARG A 121 12.31 3.40 2.04
N MET A 122 11.66 2.31 2.46
CA MET A 122 12.21 1.45 3.51
C MET A 122 13.48 0.70 3.05
N GLN A 123 13.65 0.54 1.73
CA GLN A 123 14.80 -0.11 1.08
C GLN A 123 15.91 0.84 0.68
N ASP A 124 15.70 2.16 0.85
CA ASP A 124 16.67 3.18 0.51
C ASP A 124 17.77 3.25 1.59
N ASP A 125 18.94 2.67 1.30
CA ASP A 125 20.11 2.69 2.17
C ASP A 125 20.71 4.08 2.36
N ALA A 126 20.29 5.10 1.59
CA ALA A 126 20.68 6.49 1.82
C ALA A 126 19.90 7.13 2.99
N LEU A 127 18.82 6.52 3.45
CA LEU A 127 18.02 7.02 4.57
C LEU A 127 18.49 6.42 5.90
N PRO A 128 18.42 7.17 7.01
CA PRO A 128 18.66 6.62 8.34
C PRO A 128 17.71 5.46 8.67
N ASP A 129 18.20 4.46 9.41
CA ASP A 129 17.44 3.27 9.78
C ASP A 129 16.12 3.58 10.51
N GLY A 130 16.12 4.59 11.40
CA GLY A 130 14.89 5.05 12.05
C GLY A 130 13.83 5.55 11.06
N THR A 131 14.25 6.22 9.99
CA THR A 131 13.36 6.69 8.91
C THR A 131 12.89 5.53 8.04
N ARG A 132 13.77 4.57 7.74
CA ARG A 132 13.42 3.36 6.98
C ARG A 132 12.40 2.50 7.73
N LEU A 133 12.55 2.35 9.05
CA LEU A 133 11.59 1.66 9.92
C LEU A 133 10.21 2.32 9.89
N ARG A 134 10.15 3.65 9.97
CA ARG A 134 8.89 4.41 9.81
C ARG A 134 8.22 4.13 8.47
N TRP A 135 8.99 4.17 7.37
CA TRP A 135 8.48 3.77 6.05
C TRP A 135 8.02 2.31 6.00
N GLY A 136 8.70 1.42 6.71
CA GLY A 136 8.27 0.03 6.92
C GLY A 136 6.87 -0.07 7.53
N ARG A 137 6.57 0.74 8.56
CA ARG A 137 5.23 0.79 9.16
C ARG A 137 4.17 1.30 8.19
N VAL A 138 4.49 2.32 7.40
CA VAL A 138 3.62 2.81 6.32
C VAL A 138 3.35 1.70 5.30
N ALA A 139 4.39 0.96 4.88
CA ALA A 139 4.25 -0.16 3.94
C ALA A 139 3.37 -1.29 4.49
N LEU A 140 3.52 -1.64 5.78
CA LEU A 140 2.68 -2.64 6.44
C LEU A 140 1.21 -2.21 6.48
N ALA A 141 0.94 -0.97 6.88
CA ALA A 141 -0.41 -0.43 6.96
C ALA A 141 -1.07 -0.39 5.57
N ALA A 142 -0.35 0.09 4.56
CA ALA A 142 -0.81 0.11 3.17
C ALA A 142 -1.12 -1.31 2.65
N THR A 143 -0.26 -2.29 2.95
CA THR A 143 -0.44 -3.68 2.52
C THR A 143 -1.69 -4.31 3.16
N ARG A 144 -1.89 -4.12 4.46
CA ARG A 144 -3.09 -4.61 5.17
C ARG A 144 -4.37 -4.00 4.61
N ARG A 145 -4.37 -2.69 4.36
CA ARG A 145 -5.50 -1.99 3.74
C ARG A 145 -5.81 -2.49 2.33
N GLY A 146 -4.78 -2.67 1.48
CA GLY A 146 -4.93 -3.20 0.13
C GLY A 146 -5.48 -4.63 0.09
N ALA A 147 -5.07 -5.47 1.06
CA ALA A 147 -5.51 -6.85 1.21
C ALA A 147 -7.01 -6.99 1.53
N THR A 148 -7.60 -6.00 2.22
CA THR A 148 -9.05 -5.96 2.51
C THR A 148 -9.86 -5.51 1.29
N ALA A 149 -9.28 -4.69 0.42
CA ALA A 149 -9.98 -4.01 -0.67
C ALA A 149 -10.14 -4.82 -1.95
N THR A 150 -9.14 -5.64 -2.28
CA THR A 150 -8.93 -6.15 -3.65
C THR A 150 -9.51 -7.55 -3.88
N GLY A 151 -10.05 -8.22 -2.85
CA GLY A 151 -10.52 -9.61 -2.95
C GLY A 151 -9.43 -10.60 -3.41
N ALA A 152 -8.16 -10.23 -3.27
CA ALA A 152 -7.05 -10.98 -3.82
C ALA A 152 -6.87 -12.36 -3.14
N ASP A 153 -6.32 -13.30 -3.91
CA ASP A 153 -6.01 -14.65 -3.46
C ASP A 153 -5.19 -14.64 -2.16
N PRO A 154 -5.52 -15.47 -1.15
CA PRO A 154 -4.83 -15.49 0.14
C PRO A 154 -3.31 -15.64 0.04
N LEU A 155 -2.79 -16.46 -0.89
CA LEU A 155 -1.34 -16.61 -1.07
C LEU A 155 -0.68 -15.35 -1.62
N VAL A 156 -1.38 -14.61 -2.49
CA VAL A 156 -0.89 -13.33 -3.02
C VAL A 156 -0.82 -12.30 -1.91
N ARG A 157 -1.90 -12.16 -1.12
CA ARG A 157 -1.95 -11.23 0.02
C ARG A 157 -0.91 -11.59 1.08
N GLY A 158 -0.77 -12.87 1.39
CA GLY A 158 0.24 -13.38 2.31
C GLY A 158 1.66 -13.07 1.85
N ALA A 159 1.96 -13.27 0.56
CA ALA A 159 3.27 -12.96 0.00
C ALA A 159 3.60 -11.46 0.04
N GLU A 160 2.64 -10.58 -0.24
CA GLU A 160 2.85 -9.12 -0.14
C GLU A 160 3.12 -8.68 1.31
N LEU A 161 2.35 -9.19 2.29
CA LEU A 161 2.59 -8.89 3.70
C LEU A 161 3.92 -9.46 4.20
N ALA A 162 4.26 -10.68 3.77
CA ALA A 162 5.52 -11.33 4.11
C ALA A 162 6.72 -10.61 3.53
N ALA A 163 6.61 -10.03 2.33
CA ALA A 163 7.69 -9.25 1.74
C ALA A 163 8.10 -8.08 2.62
N VAL A 164 7.12 -7.35 3.15
CA VAL A 164 7.39 -6.22 4.05
C VAL A 164 7.89 -6.70 5.41
N ARG A 165 7.20 -7.65 6.05
CA ARG A 165 7.59 -8.15 7.38
C ARG A 165 8.96 -8.82 7.37
N GLY A 166 9.20 -9.71 6.40
CA GLY A 166 10.45 -10.45 6.26
C GLY A 166 11.64 -9.54 6.00
N TYR A 167 11.47 -8.51 5.16
CA TYR A 167 12.51 -7.49 4.98
C TYR A 167 12.81 -6.73 6.27
N LEU A 168 11.80 -6.29 7.01
CA LEU A 168 12.02 -5.55 8.26
C LEU A 168 12.73 -6.40 9.31
N ILE A 169 12.35 -7.68 9.43
CA ILE A 169 13.00 -8.62 10.35
C ILE A 169 14.47 -8.85 9.96
N ASP A 170 14.73 -9.12 8.67
CA ASP A 170 16.09 -9.36 8.16
C ASP A 170 17.02 -8.16 8.38
N ARG A 171 16.51 -6.93 8.14
CA ARG A 171 17.34 -5.72 8.18
C ARG A 171 17.45 -5.08 9.56
N PHE A 172 16.40 -5.14 10.37
CA PHE A 172 16.33 -4.41 11.64
C PHE A 172 16.14 -5.33 12.86
N GLY A 173 16.05 -6.64 12.64
CA GLY A 173 15.82 -7.64 13.68
C GLY A 173 14.33 -7.82 14.02
N PRO A 174 14.00 -8.84 14.83
CA PRO A 174 12.63 -9.08 15.25
C PRO A 174 12.15 -8.03 16.26
N GLY A 175 10.88 -7.65 16.19
CA GLY A 175 10.28 -6.71 17.13
C GLY A 175 8.98 -6.08 16.61
N PRO A 176 8.15 -5.48 17.47
CA PRO A 176 6.87 -4.88 17.08
C PRO A 176 7.03 -3.78 16.03
N ASP A 177 8.13 -3.03 16.07
CA ASP A 177 8.46 -1.97 15.11
C ASP A 177 9.15 -2.48 13.83
N ALA A 178 9.66 -3.71 13.84
CA ALA A 178 10.55 -4.27 12.81
C ALA A 178 9.98 -5.54 12.17
N GLY A 179 8.66 -5.56 11.90
CA GLY A 179 8.01 -6.66 11.18
C GLY A 179 7.46 -7.79 12.06
N GLY A 180 7.64 -7.70 13.38
CA GLY A 180 7.00 -8.54 14.39
C GLY A 180 7.79 -9.80 14.74
N ASP A 181 7.07 -10.83 15.17
CA ASP A 181 7.63 -12.15 15.53
C ASP A 181 7.89 -13.00 14.26
N PRO A 182 9.15 -13.45 14.01
CA PRO A 182 9.52 -14.35 12.93
C PRO A 182 8.74 -15.67 12.92
N ALA A 183 8.50 -16.25 14.09
CA ALA A 183 7.77 -17.51 14.21
C ALA A 183 6.29 -17.32 13.86
N ALA A 184 5.68 -16.20 14.28
CA ALA A 184 4.32 -15.84 13.88
C ALA A 184 4.21 -15.69 12.37
N LEU A 185 5.14 -14.98 11.74
CA LEU A 185 5.16 -14.83 10.28
C LEU A 185 5.22 -16.21 9.59
N CYS A 186 6.14 -17.09 10.00
CA CYS A 186 6.26 -18.41 9.38
C CYS A 186 4.99 -19.27 9.58
N ARG A 187 4.38 -19.25 10.77
CA ARG A 187 3.12 -19.95 11.05
C ARG A 187 1.97 -19.46 10.15
N GLU A 188 1.81 -18.14 10.06
CA GLU A 188 0.80 -17.52 9.20
C GLU A 188 0.99 -17.93 7.74
N LEU A 189 2.22 -17.92 7.23
CA LEU A 189 2.50 -18.24 5.84
C LEU A 189 2.35 -19.74 5.53
N LEU A 190 2.80 -20.61 6.42
CA LEU A 190 2.60 -22.05 6.27
C LEU A 190 1.12 -22.42 6.28
N ALA A 191 0.29 -21.73 7.08
CA ALA A 191 -1.15 -21.96 7.11
C ALA A 191 -1.87 -21.57 5.81
N LEU A 192 -1.24 -20.77 4.94
CA LEU A 192 -1.79 -20.45 3.61
C LEU A 192 -1.49 -21.54 2.56
N ILE A 193 -0.56 -22.44 2.84
CA ILE A 193 -0.14 -23.46 1.89
C ILE A 193 -0.95 -24.74 2.15
N ASP A 194 -1.73 -25.14 1.17
CA ASP A 194 -2.62 -26.33 1.17
C ASP A 194 -1.90 -27.63 0.80
N LEU A 195 -0.61 -27.55 0.48
CA LEU A 195 0.24 -28.69 0.11
C LEU A 195 1.30 -28.91 1.17
N THR A 196 1.79 -30.14 1.27
CA THR A 196 3.07 -30.43 1.93
C THR A 196 4.23 -30.18 0.97
N PRO A 197 5.48 -30.02 1.47
CA PRO A 197 6.66 -29.95 0.62
C PRO A 197 6.79 -31.15 -0.34
N ALA A 198 6.44 -32.35 0.13
CA ALA A 198 6.51 -33.58 -0.67
C ALA A 198 5.51 -33.57 -1.85
N GLU A 199 4.27 -33.15 -1.60
CA GLU A 199 3.23 -33.02 -2.63
C GLU A 199 3.58 -31.92 -3.63
N ALA A 200 4.05 -30.76 -3.15
CA ALA A 200 4.50 -29.67 -4.01
C ALA A 200 5.67 -30.12 -4.90
N ALA A 201 6.63 -30.86 -4.34
CA ALA A 201 7.75 -31.43 -5.11
C ALA A 201 7.31 -32.51 -6.11
N ALA A 202 6.24 -33.25 -5.81
CA ALA A 202 5.65 -34.22 -6.74
C ALA A 202 4.96 -33.52 -7.92
N ALA A 203 4.08 -32.56 -7.63
CA ALA A 203 3.40 -31.75 -8.65
C ALA A 203 4.40 -30.95 -9.50
N ALA A 204 5.49 -30.47 -8.90
CA ALA A 204 6.55 -29.77 -9.60
C ALA A 204 7.31 -30.64 -10.63
N ARG A 205 7.30 -31.98 -10.54
CA ARG A 205 7.98 -32.83 -11.55
C ARG A 205 7.24 -32.84 -12.88
N THR A 206 5.92 -32.74 -12.85
CA THR A 206 5.04 -32.85 -14.02
C THR A 206 4.28 -31.55 -14.28
N TRP A 207 4.81 -30.41 -13.82
CA TRP A 207 4.06 -29.15 -13.79
C TRP A 207 3.58 -28.70 -15.18
N ARG A 208 4.30 -29.04 -16.25
CA ARG A 208 3.93 -28.69 -17.63
C ARG A 208 2.64 -29.35 -18.09
N ASP A 209 2.29 -30.48 -17.49
CA ASP A 209 1.11 -31.26 -17.83
C ASP A 209 -0.08 -30.91 -16.91
N LEU A 210 0.13 -30.05 -15.92
CA LEU A 210 -0.92 -29.64 -14.98
C LEU A 210 -1.85 -28.57 -15.59
N PRO A 211 -3.12 -28.52 -15.15
CA PRO A 211 -4.01 -27.41 -15.43
C PRO A 211 -3.41 -26.05 -15.04
N ARG A 212 -3.75 -24.99 -15.79
CA ARG A 212 -3.17 -23.65 -15.64
C ARG A 212 -3.37 -23.06 -14.24
N ASP A 213 -4.50 -23.31 -13.60
CA ASP A 213 -4.81 -22.92 -12.23
C ASP A 213 -3.85 -23.58 -11.23
N ARG A 214 -3.55 -24.88 -11.37
CA ARG A 214 -2.57 -25.59 -10.53
C ARG A 214 -1.15 -25.07 -10.75
N ILE A 215 -0.76 -24.74 -11.98
CA ILE A 215 0.56 -24.11 -12.25
C ILE A 215 0.64 -22.74 -11.55
N ARG A 216 -0.40 -21.91 -11.66
CA ARG A 216 -0.45 -20.60 -10.98
C ARG A 216 -0.39 -20.76 -9.46
N HIS A 217 -1.08 -21.76 -8.92
CA HIS A 217 -1.05 -22.08 -7.50
C HIS A 217 0.36 -22.41 -7.00
N LEU A 218 1.07 -23.30 -7.70
CA LEU A 218 2.46 -23.62 -7.39
C LEU A 218 3.39 -22.39 -7.49
N ARG A 219 3.15 -21.50 -8.47
CA ARG A 219 3.89 -20.23 -8.58
C ARG A 219 3.62 -19.29 -7.40
N ARG A 220 2.38 -19.21 -6.92
CA ARG A 220 2.03 -18.40 -5.74
C ARG A 220 2.74 -18.92 -4.49
N ILE A 221 2.74 -20.24 -4.28
CA ILE A 221 3.53 -20.88 -3.21
C ILE A 221 5.01 -20.50 -3.37
N LYS A 222 5.60 -20.71 -4.55
CA LYS A 222 7.02 -20.36 -4.82
C LYS A 222 7.37 -18.91 -4.51
N ASN A 223 6.47 -17.98 -4.78
CA ASN A 223 6.68 -16.54 -4.55
C ASN A 223 6.62 -16.15 -3.07
N LEU A 224 5.99 -16.98 -2.23
CA LEU A 224 5.91 -16.79 -0.79
C LEU A 224 7.18 -17.26 -0.07
N LEU A 225 7.81 -18.34 -0.57
CA LEU A 225 8.96 -19.00 0.08
C LEU A 225 10.20 -18.13 0.35
N PRO A 226 10.60 -17.16 -0.51
CA PRO A 226 11.75 -16.31 -0.23
C PRO A 226 11.64 -15.58 1.11
N TRP A 227 10.43 -15.16 1.47
CA TRP A 227 10.20 -14.36 2.68
C TRP A 227 10.29 -15.19 3.95
N MET A 228 9.91 -16.48 3.88
CA MET A 228 10.18 -17.43 4.97
C MET A 228 11.67 -17.72 5.12
N ALA A 229 12.39 -17.85 3.99
CA ALA A 229 13.82 -18.10 4.01
C ALA A 229 14.62 -16.93 4.63
N LEU A 230 14.18 -15.68 4.42
CA LEU A 230 14.79 -14.50 5.04
C LEU A 230 14.71 -14.52 6.57
N VAL A 231 13.62 -15.03 7.14
CA VAL A 231 13.42 -15.02 8.59
C VAL A 231 13.95 -16.28 9.29
N ARG A 232 14.38 -17.29 8.52
CA ARG A 232 14.95 -18.54 9.03
C ARG A 232 16.12 -18.36 10.03
N PRO A 233 17.04 -17.40 9.87
CA PRO A 233 18.11 -17.17 10.83
C PRO A 233 17.64 -16.73 12.22
N HIS A 234 16.39 -16.26 12.34
CA HIS A 234 15.80 -15.81 13.61
C HIS A 234 14.97 -16.89 14.31
N LEU A 235 14.91 -18.11 13.75
CA LEU A 235 14.28 -19.26 14.38
C LEU A 235 15.35 -20.12 15.08
N ALA A 236 14.98 -20.75 16.20
CA ALA A 236 15.87 -21.68 16.87
C ALA A 236 16.06 -22.96 16.01
N ASP A 237 17.29 -23.48 15.91
CA ASP A 237 17.61 -24.63 15.04
C ASP A 237 16.87 -25.93 15.42
N GLY A 238 16.41 -26.05 16.67
CA GLY A 238 15.58 -27.17 17.14
C GLY A 238 14.08 -27.00 16.90
N ASP A 239 13.63 -25.84 16.44
CA ASP A 239 12.22 -25.54 16.25
C ASP A 239 11.63 -26.37 15.08
N PRO A 240 10.53 -27.11 15.28
CA PRO A 240 9.78 -27.73 14.18
C PRO A 240 9.48 -26.77 13.03
N LEU A 241 9.29 -25.49 13.32
CA LEU A 241 9.05 -24.44 12.34
C LEU A 241 10.28 -24.17 11.46
N ALA A 242 11.48 -24.15 12.03
CA ALA A 242 12.72 -24.00 11.28
C ALA A 242 12.89 -25.16 10.27
N ARG A 243 12.61 -26.39 10.71
CA ARG A 243 12.63 -27.57 9.82
C ARG A 243 11.59 -27.49 8.70
N ALA A 244 10.40 -26.98 8.99
CA ALA A 244 9.37 -26.77 7.96
C ALA A 244 9.81 -25.72 6.93
N VAL A 245 10.40 -24.60 7.38
CA VAL A 245 10.96 -23.58 6.49
C VAL A 245 12.08 -24.15 5.62
N ASP A 246 12.98 -24.95 6.19
CA ASP A 246 14.08 -25.59 5.47
C ASP A 246 13.57 -26.56 4.38
N ALA A 247 12.57 -27.38 4.72
CA ALA A 247 11.94 -28.29 3.77
C ALA A 247 11.30 -27.56 2.59
N TRP A 248 10.59 -26.47 2.84
CA TRP A 248 10.00 -25.65 1.78
C TRP A 248 11.05 -24.94 0.93
N THR A 249 12.09 -24.41 1.58
CA THR A 249 13.21 -23.74 0.90
C THR A 249 13.90 -24.69 -0.07
N ALA A 250 14.07 -25.97 0.30
CA ALA A 250 14.62 -27.00 -0.57
C ALA A 250 13.73 -27.33 -1.79
N VAL A 251 12.41 -27.20 -1.68
CA VAL A 251 11.46 -27.45 -2.79
C VAL A 251 11.37 -26.28 -3.76
N ARG A 252 11.58 -25.05 -3.29
CA ARG A 252 11.44 -23.80 -4.08
C ARG A 252 12.07 -23.85 -5.48
N PRO A 253 13.32 -24.33 -5.69
CA PRO A 253 13.95 -24.32 -7.02
C PRO A 253 13.24 -25.22 -8.04
N ARG A 254 12.46 -26.20 -7.57
CA ARG A 254 11.75 -27.17 -8.40
C ARG A 254 10.40 -26.65 -8.88
N LEU A 255 9.81 -25.69 -8.15
CA LEU A 255 8.50 -25.13 -8.45
C LEU A 255 8.55 -24.29 -9.75
N PRO A 256 7.43 -24.19 -10.50
CA PRO A 256 7.33 -23.52 -11.80
C PRO A 256 7.45 -21.98 -11.78
#